data_AF-G8LWA1-F1
#
_entry.id   AF-G8LWA1-F1
#
_cell.length_a   1.000
_cell.length_b   1.000
_cell.length_c   1.000
_cell.angle_alpha   90.00
_cell.angle_beta   90.00
_cell.angle_gamma   90.00
#
_symmetry.space_group_name_H-M   'P 1'
#
loop_
_entity.id
_entity.type
_entity.pdbx_description
1 polymer ?
#
loop_
_entity_poly.entity_id
_entity_poly.type
_entity_poly.pdbx_seq_one_letter_code
_entity_poly.pdbx_strand_id
1 'polypeptide(L)'
;MGPSVNIMLKGKLDDAQKEEIIAFLRKISSNIEKSNYETCSYNFWIENVSFLGYTYNGIGLPFGMNFSIPEYEKTEEHQINKIKNYFGFTPMDEIAITAFFNDADSHRILGHLALILAEKYDGLIDLTGAITPPIKEDRAIKEYPYCTIKEIRNFVCKVEGKICEIEYEVKEGKKWIYHVVDTTFLKNWLKHSHFHMIK
;
A
#
# COMPACT_ATOMS: atom_id res chain seq x y z
N MET A 1 6.68 -4.26 13.04
CA MET A 1 6.04 -4.44 11.73
C MET A 1 6.28 -3.18 10.93
N GLY A 2 6.76 -3.33 9.69
CA GLY A 2 6.92 -2.22 8.76
C GLY A 2 5.59 -1.86 8.09
N PRO A 3 5.62 -0.99 7.08
CA PRO A 3 4.43 -0.58 6.34
C PRO A 3 3.84 -1.72 5.50
N SER A 4 2.55 -1.60 5.22
CA SER A 4 1.81 -2.50 4.33
C SER A 4 1.08 -1.70 3.24
N VAL A 5 0.69 -2.40 2.18
CA VAL A 5 -0.09 -1.84 1.07
C VAL A 5 -0.85 -2.95 0.37
N ASN A 6 -2.04 -2.61 -0.09
CA ASN A 6 -2.95 -3.52 -0.75
C ASN A 6 -3.21 -3.03 -2.18
N ILE A 7 -3.00 -3.88 -3.17
CA ILE A 7 -3.35 -3.61 -4.56
C ILE A 7 -4.72 -4.26 -4.83
N MET A 8 -5.76 -3.43 -4.87
CA MET A 8 -7.14 -3.82 -5.09
C MET A 8 -7.44 -4.00 -6.58
N LEU A 9 -7.91 -5.19 -6.96
CA LEU A 9 -8.06 -5.59 -8.36
C LEU A 9 -9.53 -5.68 -8.78
N LYS A 10 -9.81 -5.27 -10.02
CA LYS A 10 -11.16 -5.32 -10.60
C LYS A 10 -11.66 -6.75 -10.85
N GLY A 11 -10.75 -7.69 -11.10
CA GLY A 11 -11.06 -9.09 -11.35
C GLY A 11 -10.19 -9.99 -10.47
N LYS A 12 -10.58 -11.26 -10.39
CA LYS A 12 -9.77 -12.29 -9.72
C LYS A 12 -8.53 -12.59 -10.53
N LEU A 13 -7.40 -12.76 -9.84
CA LEU A 13 -6.18 -13.28 -10.44
C LEU A 13 -6.34 -14.77 -10.71
N ASP A 14 -6.08 -15.16 -11.94
CA ASP A 14 -5.90 -16.57 -12.30
C ASP A 14 -4.51 -17.08 -11.88
N ASP A 15 -4.31 -18.40 -11.99
CA ASP A 15 -3.05 -19.04 -11.58
C ASP A 15 -1.87 -18.60 -12.46
N ALA A 16 -2.11 -18.27 -13.74
CA ALA A 16 -1.06 -17.81 -14.65
C ALA A 16 -0.57 -16.41 -14.25
N GLN A 17 -1.49 -15.52 -13.89
CA GLN A 17 -1.16 -14.18 -13.37
C GLN A 17 -0.43 -14.26 -12.03
N LYS A 18 -0.85 -15.16 -11.13
CA LYS A 18 -0.13 -15.38 -9.85
C LYS A 18 1.30 -15.88 -10.08
N GLU A 19 1.48 -16.87 -10.97
CA GLU A 19 2.82 -17.36 -11.32
C GLU A 19 3.67 -16.29 -12.01
N GLU A 20 3.07 -15.40 -12.81
CA GLU A 20 3.75 -14.28 -13.41
C GLU A 20 4.28 -13.29 -12.34
N ILE A 21 3.48 -12.99 -11.32
CA ILE A 21 3.90 -12.14 -10.19
C ILE A 21 5.04 -12.82 -9.43
N ILE A 22 4.93 -14.12 -9.14
CA ILE A 22 5.98 -14.87 -8.44
C ILE A 22 7.26 -14.89 -9.30
N ALA A 23 7.16 -15.09 -10.62
CA ALA A 23 8.28 -15.05 -11.53
C ALA A 23 8.94 -13.66 -11.58
N PHE A 24 8.16 -12.58 -11.47
CA PHE A 24 8.68 -11.23 -11.30
C PHE A 24 9.46 -11.09 -9.98
N LEU A 25 8.89 -11.55 -8.86
CA LEU A 25 9.59 -11.52 -7.57
C LEU A 25 10.91 -12.30 -7.60
N ARG A 26 10.96 -13.45 -8.29
CA ARG A 26 12.17 -14.28 -8.43
C ARG A 26 13.30 -13.54 -9.17
N LYS A 27 12.98 -12.55 -10.01
CA LYS A 27 13.99 -11.75 -10.72
C LYS A 27 14.65 -10.69 -9.84
N ILE A 28 13.94 -10.23 -8.81
CA ILE A 28 14.39 -9.13 -7.94
C ILE A 28 14.84 -9.60 -6.56
N SER A 29 14.52 -10.85 -6.20
CA SER A 29 14.78 -11.44 -4.89
C SER A 29 15.83 -12.54 -4.98
N SER A 30 16.65 -12.69 -3.94
CA SER A 30 17.58 -13.83 -3.84
C SER A 30 16.92 -15.10 -3.36
N ASN A 31 15.87 -14.97 -2.55
CA ASN A 31 15.10 -16.09 -2.03
C ASN A 31 13.61 -15.73 -2.00
N ILE A 32 12.77 -16.74 -2.23
CA ILE A 32 11.32 -16.68 -2.05
C ILE A 32 10.89 -17.95 -1.36
N GLU A 33 10.27 -17.79 -0.20
CA GLU A 33 9.76 -18.88 0.62
C GLU A 33 8.25 -18.79 0.69
N LYS A 34 7.58 -19.92 0.43
CA LYS A 34 6.14 -20.00 0.67
C LYS A 34 5.91 -20.15 2.17
N SER A 35 5.29 -19.14 2.79
CA SER A 35 5.08 -19.09 4.24
C SER A 35 3.74 -19.69 4.68
N ASN A 36 2.72 -19.72 3.80
CA ASN A 36 1.45 -20.39 4.06
C ASN A 36 0.82 -20.92 2.75
N TYR A 37 0.39 -22.18 2.75
CA TYR A 37 -0.24 -22.83 1.61
C TYR A 37 -1.70 -22.40 1.39
N GLU A 38 -2.43 -22.08 2.46
CA GLU A 38 -3.85 -21.71 2.40
C GLU A 38 -4.05 -20.30 1.85
N THR A 39 -3.26 -19.34 2.32
CA THR A 39 -3.32 -17.92 1.90
C THR A 39 -2.39 -17.57 0.74
N CYS A 40 -1.67 -18.57 0.19
CA CYS A 40 -0.62 -18.35 -0.80
C CYS A 40 0.33 -17.20 -0.43
N SER A 41 0.78 -17.20 0.84
CA SER A 41 1.69 -16.17 1.35
C SER A 41 3.14 -16.52 1.02
N TYR A 42 3.91 -15.50 0.69
CA TYR A 42 5.33 -15.59 0.32
C TYR A 42 6.13 -14.60 1.15
N ASN A 43 7.27 -15.04 1.66
CA ASN A 43 8.33 -14.17 2.15
C ASN A 43 9.41 -14.09 1.08
N PHE A 44 9.96 -12.91 0.84
CA PHE A 44 10.99 -12.71 -0.19
C PHE A 44 12.00 -11.64 0.23
N TRP A 45 13.23 -11.75 -0.30
CA TRP A 45 14.35 -10.89 0.07
C TRP A 45 14.88 -10.16 -1.15
N ILE A 46 14.57 -8.86 -1.26
CA ILE A 46 14.97 -8.04 -2.40
C ILE A 46 16.45 -7.71 -2.33
N GLU A 47 17.17 -8.08 -3.38
CA GLU A 47 18.60 -7.73 -3.58
C GLU A 47 18.81 -6.87 -4.83
N ASN A 48 17.92 -6.99 -5.82
CA ASN A 48 18.03 -6.25 -7.06
C ASN A 48 16.90 -5.23 -7.18
N VAL A 49 17.25 -3.96 -6.98
CA VAL A 49 16.35 -2.82 -7.16
C VAL A 49 16.60 -2.04 -8.45
N SER A 50 17.33 -2.61 -9.42
CA SER A 50 17.65 -1.91 -10.68
C SER A 50 16.42 -1.38 -11.42
N PHE A 51 15.26 -2.03 -11.22
CA PHE A 51 13.96 -1.57 -11.72
C PHE A 51 13.53 -0.20 -11.17
N LEU A 52 14.15 0.28 -10.09
CA LEU A 52 13.92 1.59 -9.47
C LEU A 52 14.79 2.72 -10.03
N GLY A 53 15.78 2.40 -10.88
CA GLY A 53 16.71 3.40 -11.40
C GLY A 53 17.70 3.96 -10.38
N TYR A 54 17.87 3.31 -9.22
CA TYR A 54 18.95 3.60 -8.28
C TYR A 54 19.58 2.30 -7.74
N THR A 55 20.74 2.42 -7.10
CA THR A 55 21.46 1.27 -6.51
C THR A 55 21.13 1.16 -5.03
N TYR A 56 20.59 0.02 -4.62
CA TYR A 56 20.55 -0.38 -3.21
C TYR A 56 21.81 -1.21 -2.92
N ASN A 57 22.58 -0.79 -1.91
CA ASN A 57 23.85 -1.44 -1.53
C ASN A 57 23.70 -2.38 -0.33
N GLY A 58 22.49 -2.59 0.20
CA GLY A 58 22.28 -3.48 1.34
C GLY A 58 22.00 -4.92 0.91
N ILE A 59 22.00 -5.83 1.89
CA ILE A 59 21.79 -7.27 1.68
C ILE A 59 20.30 -7.56 1.91
N GLY A 60 19.66 -8.23 0.93
CA GLY A 60 18.34 -8.86 1.00
C GLY A 60 17.30 -8.22 1.93
N LEU A 61 16.56 -7.20 1.47
CA LEU A 61 15.49 -6.60 2.28
C LEU A 61 14.26 -7.53 2.35
N PRO A 62 13.78 -7.91 3.54
CA PRO A 62 12.67 -8.83 3.70
C PRO A 62 11.30 -8.16 3.50
N PHE A 63 10.47 -8.81 2.70
CA PHE A 63 9.07 -8.48 2.46
C PHE A 63 8.19 -9.72 2.56
N GLY A 64 6.90 -9.50 2.79
CA GLY A 64 5.84 -10.49 2.65
C GLY A 64 4.87 -10.09 1.55
N MET A 65 4.29 -11.08 0.87
CA MET A 65 3.18 -10.88 -0.07
C MET A 65 2.14 -12.00 0.10
N ASN A 66 0.87 -11.69 -0.05
CA ASN A 66 -0.19 -12.69 -0.18
C ASN A 66 -1.24 -12.27 -1.19
N PHE A 67 -1.97 -13.26 -1.69
CA PHE A 67 -3.18 -13.06 -2.48
C PHE A 67 -4.38 -13.30 -1.57
N SER A 68 -5.34 -12.39 -1.58
CA SER A 68 -6.53 -12.54 -0.75
C SER A 68 -7.75 -11.97 -1.46
N ILE A 69 -8.87 -12.64 -1.29
CA ILE A 69 -10.16 -12.01 -1.61
C ILE A 69 -10.42 -11.02 -0.48
N PRO A 70 -10.72 -9.75 -0.78
CA PRO A 70 -11.09 -8.80 0.25
C PRO A 70 -12.29 -9.32 1.06
N GLU A 71 -12.07 -9.56 2.35
CA GLU A 71 -13.12 -9.96 3.28
C GLU A 71 -13.74 -8.71 3.89
N TYR A 72 -14.83 -8.24 3.28
CA TYR A 72 -15.58 -7.12 3.82
C TYR A 72 -16.60 -7.62 4.83
N GLU A 73 -16.48 -7.17 6.09
CA GLU A 73 -17.56 -7.37 7.03
C GLU A 73 -18.82 -6.62 6.57
N LYS A 74 -20.02 -7.10 6.95
CA LYS A 74 -21.29 -6.39 6.62
C LYS A 74 -21.30 -4.94 7.09
N THR A 75 -20.54 -4.63 8.15
CA THR A 75 -20.34 -3.30 8.72
C THR A 75 -19.54 -2.36 7.80
N GLU A 76 -18.85 -2.90 6.79
CA GLU A 76 -17.96 -2.17 5.88
C GLU A 76 -18.55 -1.94 4.48
N GLU A 77 -19.81 -2.32 4.24
CA GLU A 77 -20.49 -2.15 2.94
C GLU A 77 -20.43 -0.69 2.43
N HIS A 78 -20.49 0.27 3.35
CA HIS A 78 -20.36 1.69 3.04
C HIS A 78 -18.99 2.07 2.46
N GLN A 79 -17.91 1.42 2.92
CA GLN A 79 -16.55 1.65 2.43
C GLN A 79 -16.44 1.17 0.99
N ILE A 80 -16.96 -0.02 0.69
CA ILE A 80 -16.92 -0.58 -0.64
C ILE A 80 -17.78 0.16 -1.64
N ASN A 81 -18.97 0.58 -1.22
CA ASN A 81 -19.81 1.43 -2.05
C ASN A 81 -19.11 2.76 -2.36
N LYS A 82 -18.32 3.31 -1.44
CA LYS A 82 -17.53 4.51 -1.68
C LYS A 82 -16.44 4.29 -2.72
N ILE A 83 -15.68 3.20 -2.63
CA ILE A 83 -14.67 2.81 -3.63
C ILE A 83 -15.32 2.62 -5.00
N LYS A 84 -16.42 1.85 -5.06
CA LYS A 84 -17.17 1.59 -6.29
C LYS A 84 -17.69 2.87 -6.93
N ASN A 85 -18.28 3.77 -6.16
CA ASN A 85 -18.82 5.03 -6.68
C ASN A 85 -17.73 5.97 -7.18
N TYR A 86 -16.55 5.96 -6.52
CA TYR A 86 -15.46 6.86 -6.85
C TYR A 86 -14.59 6.36 -8.01
N PHE A 87 -14.29 5.07 -8.06
CA PHE A 87 -13.39 4.46 -9.04
C PHE A 87 -14.09 3.62 -10.11
N GLY A 88 -15.37 3.30 -9.93
CA GLY A 88 -16.19 2.62 -10.94
C GLY A 88 -16.16 1.10 -10.87
N PHE A 89 -15.53 0.48 -9.87
CA PHE A 89 -15.56 -0.97 -9.68
C PHE A 89 -15.48 -1.38 -8.20
N THR A 90 -15.98 -2.58 -7.91
CA THR A 90 -15.82 -3.24 -6.61
C THR A 90 -14.60 -4.16 -6.69
N PRO A 91 -13.60 -4.02 -5.79
CA PRO A 91 -12.47 -4.93 -5.75
C PRO A 91 -12.93 -6.39 -5.59
N MET A 92 -12.37 -7.29 -6.38
CA MET A 92 -12.70 -8.72 -6.38
C MET A 92 -11.57 -9.60 -5.86
N ASP A 93 -10.36 -9.05 -5.79
CA ASP A 93 -9.13 -9.71 -5.36
C ASP A 93 -8.12 -8.66 -4.93
N GLU A 94 -7.08 -9.09 -4.22
CA GLU A 94 -6.08 -8.21 -3.64
C GLU A 94 -4.70 -8.86 -3.64
N ILE A 95 -3.68 -8.04 -3.89
CA ILE A 95 -2.28 -8.37 -3.62
C ILE A 95 -1.85 -7.51 -2.44
N ALA A 96 -1.68 -8.13 -1.26
CA ALA A 96 -1.15 -7.44 -0.09
C ALA A 96 0.37 -7.60 -0.05
N ILE A 97 1.09 -6.52 0.21
CA ILE A 97 2.56 -6.51 0.35
C ILE A 97 2.92 -5.80 1.65
N THR A 98 3.84 -6.38 2.41
CA THR A 98 4.32 -5.82 3.69
C THR A 98 5.83 -5.78 3.70
N ALA A 99 6.39 -4.63 4.06
CA ALA A 99 7.82 -4.54 4.37
C ALA A 99 8.03 -4.93 5.84
N PHE A 100 9.07 -5.71 6.12
CA PHE A 100 9.34 -6.14 7.50
C PHE A 100 10.07 -5.07 8.31
N PHE A 101 10.68 -4.10 7.63
CA PHE A 101 11.33 -2.95 8.22
C PHE A 101 10.62 -1.63 7.89
N ASN A 102 10.86 -0.62 8.72
CA ASN A 102 10.25 0.72 8.63
C ASN A 102 11.30 1.80 8.32
N ASP A 103 12.33 1.43 7.57
CA ASP A 103 13.36 2.35 7.07
C ASP A 103 12.97 2.93 5.69
N ALA A 104 13.67 3.99 5.28
CA ALA A 104 13.35 4.73 4.06
C ALA A 104 13.39 3.85 2.79
N ASP A 105 14.35 2.92 2.68
CA ASP A 105 14.48 2.04 1.53
C ASP A 105 13.32 1.05 1.48
N SER A 106 12.92 0.48 2.62
CA SER A 106 11.75 -0.39 2.74
C SER A 106 10.46 0.29 2.28
N HIS A 107 10.21 1.53 2.72
CA HIS A 107 9.06 2.30 2.22
C HIS A 107 9.15 2.55 0.71
N ARG A 108 10.34 2.89 0.20
CA ARG A 108 10.57 3.22 -1.21
C ARG A 108 10.31 2.04 -2.11
N ILE A 109 10.92 0.90 -1.80
CA ILE A 109 10.77 -0.35 -2.53
C ILE A 109 9.31 -0.79 -2.48
N LEU A 110 8.66 -0.74 -1.31
CA LEU A 110 7.25 -1.10 -1.18
C LEU A 110 6.34 -0.26 -2.10
N GLY A 111 6.52 1.06 -2.11
CA GLY A 111 5.73 1.95 -2.97
C GLY A 111 5.94 1.68 -4.46
N HIS A 112 7.17 1.36 -4.88
CA HIS A 112 7.42 1.03 -6.27
C HIS A 112 6.91 -0.36 -6.68
N LEU A 113 7.00 -1.38 -5.81
CA LEU A 113 6.37 -2.68 -6.05
C LEU A 113 4.86 -2.52 -6.22
N ALA A 114 4.22 -1.76 -5.34
CA ALA A 114 2.80 -1.46 -5.42
C ALA A 114 2.46 -0.75 -6.74
N LEU A 115 3.25 0.25 -7.14
CA LEU A 115 3.04 0.96 -8.40
C LEU A 115 3.16 0.03 -9.61
N ILE A 116 4.19 -0.83 -9.67
CA ILE A 116 4.42 -1.76 -10.79
C ILE A 116 3.25 -2.72 -10.94
N LEU A 117 2.79 -3.31 -9.84
CA LEU A 117 1.69 -4.27 -9.86
C LEU A 117 0.36 -3.58 -10.16
N ALA A 118 0.11 -2.41 -9.58
CA ALA A 118 -1.09 -1.62 -9.86
C ALA A 118 -1.15 -1.17 -11.33
N GLU A 119 -0.05 -0.69 -11.91
CA GLU A 119 0.00 -0.33 -13.35
C GLU A 119 -0.21 -1.56 -14.24
N LYS A 120 0.33 -2.73 -13.84
CA LYS A 120 0.23 -3.96 -14.63
C LYS A 120 -1.17 -4.57 -14.63
N TYR A 121 -1.86 -4.53 -13.50
CA TYR A 121 -3.17 -5.18 -13.32
C TYR A 121 -4.34 -4.20 -13.22
N ASP A 122 -4.13 -2.93 -13.62
CA ASP A 122 -5.13 -1.86 -13.54
C ASP A 122 -5.76 -1.75 -12.13
N GLY A 123 -4.89 -1.85 -11.12
CA GLY A 123 -5.25 -1.92 -9.72
C GLY A 123 -5.31 -0.55 -9.04
N LEU A 124 -6.11 -0.46 -7.98
CA LEU A 124 -6.07 0.65 -7.03
C LEU A 124 -5.13 0.32 -5.88
N ILE A 125 -4.57 1.34 -5.24
CA ILE A 125 -3.65 1.17 -4.12
C ILE A 125 -4.34 1.63 -2.84
N ASP A 126 -4.69 0.67 -1.99
CA ASP A 126 -5.08 0.95 -0.61
C ASP A 126 -3.81 1.05 0.25
N LEU A 127 -3.62 2.25 0.82
CA LEU A 127 -2.45 2.60 1.62
C LEU A 127 -2.57 2.16 3.08
N THR A 128 -3.63 1.43 3.44
CA THR A 128 -3.90 0.85 4.77
C THR A 128 -3.88 1.87 5.92
N GLY A 129 -3.95 3.16 5.60
CA GLY A 129 -3.95 4.26 6.55
C GLY A 129 -3.91 5.63 5.89
N ALA A 130 -3.84 6.68 6.70
CA ALA A 130 -3.82 8.06 6.24
C ALA A 130 -2.40 8.53 5.92
N ILE A 131 -2.22 9.15 4.75
CA ILE A 131 -1.02 9.96 4.46
C ILE A 131 -1.09 11.21 5.33
N THR A 132 -0.12 11.37 6.24
CA THR A 132 -0.10 12.47 7.20
C THR A 132 0.96 13.52 6.84
N PRO A 133 0.73 14.81 7.15
CA PRO A 133 1.75 15.85 7.01
C PRO A 133 2.93 15.56 7.94
N PRO A 134 4.15 16.05 7.63
CA PRO A 134 5.29 15.91 8.52
C PRO A 134 4.99 16.50 9.90
N ILE A 135 5.51 15.83 10.95
CA ILE A 135 5.43 16.32 12.32
C ILE A 135 6.16 17.68 12.39
N LYS A 136 5.47 18.70 12.91
CA LYS A 136 6.09 20.01 13.16
C LYS A 136 6.99 19.91 14.39
N GLU A 137 8.21 20.45 14.29
CA GLU A 137 9.25 20.38 15.33
C GLU A 137 8.81 20.94 16.70
N ASP A 138 7.80 21.81 16.73
CA ASP A 138 7.26 22.44 17.93
C ASP A 138 6.18 21.62 18.66
N ARG A 139 5.64 20.56 18.03
CA ARG A 139 4.69 19.66 18.67
C ARG A 139 5.46 18.57 19.42
N ALA A 140 5.64 18.76 20.72
CA ALA A 140 5.99 17.65 21.61
C ALA A 140 5.01 16.50 21.33
N ILE A 141 5.52 15.30 21.00
CA ILE A 141 4.75 14.08 20.71
C ILE A 141 4.00 13.67 21.99
N LYS A 142 2.91 14.37 22.31
CA LYS A 142 2.11 14.12 23.51
C LYS A 142 0.70 13.63 23.19
N GLU A 143 0.21 13.83 21.97
CA GLU A 143 -1.14 13.41 21.58
C GLU A 143 -1.16 12.79 20.18
N TYR A 144 -1.67 11.57 20.08
CA TYR A 144 -2.02 10.90 18.83
C TYR A 144 -3.56 10.95 18.67
N PRO A 145 -4.08 11.26 17.46
CA PRO A 145 -3.35 11.63 16.26
C PRO A 145 -2.75 13.05 16.36
N TYR A 146 -1.53 13.22 15.85
CA TYR A 146 -0.79 14.49 15.93
C TYR A 146 -1.27 15.54 14.91
N CYS A 147 -2.21 15.19 14.04
CA CYS A 147 -2.83 16.06 13.05
C CYS A 147 -4.33 15.75 12.91
N THR A 148 -5.07 16.75 12.45
CA THR A 148 -6.51 16.64 12.17
C THR A 148 -6.78 16.09 10.76
N ILE A 149 -7.96 15.50 10.54
CA ILE A 149 -8.42 15.09 9.20
C ILE A 149 -8.39 16.27 8.20
N LYS A 150 -8.66 17.50 8.66
CA LYS A 150 -8.57 18.71 7.83
C LYS A 150 -7.12 19.01 7.41
N GLU A 151 -6.15 18.84 8.31
CA GLU A 151 -4.73 18.99 8.00
C GLU A 151 -4.27 17.91 7.01
N ILE A 152 -4.73 16.66 7.17
CA ILE A 152 -4.47 15.56 6.23
C ILE A 152 -5.00 15.91 4.84
N ARG A 153 -6.28 16.29 4.72
CA ARG A 153 -6.92 16.72 3.46
C ARG A 153 -6.12 17.80 2.73
N ASN A 154 -5.74 18.85 3.47
CA ASN A 154 -4.96 19.97 2.92
C ASN A 154 -3.54 19.57 2.49
N PHE A 155 -2.99 18.51 3.07
CA PHE A 155 -1.67 18.00 2.71
C PHE A 155 -1.75 17.16 1.43
N VAL A 156 -2.66 16.19 1.37
CA VAL A 156 -2.77 15.26 0.24
C VAL A 156 -3.39 15.89 -1.00
N CYS A 157 -4.20 16.94 -0.89
CA CYS A 157 -4.81 17.60 -2.04
C CYS A 157 -3.81 18.27 -3.00
N LYS A 158 -2.54 18.37 -2.59
CA LYS A 158 -1.45 18.92 -3.40
C LYS A 158 -0.78 17.88 -4.30
N VAL A 159 -1.10 16.60 -4.11
CA VAL A 159 -0.55 15.51 -4.92
C VAL A 159 -1.52 15.22 -6.06
N GLU A 160 -1.03 15.34 -7.29
CA GLU A 160 -1.83 15.03 -8.49
C GLU A 160 -2.19 13.55 -8.58
N GLY A 161 -3.43 13.24 -8.93
CA GLY A 161 -3.99 11.89 -9.06
C GLY A 161 -5.34 11.78 -8.38
N LYS A 162 -5.91 10.57 -8.35
CA LYS A 162 -7.17 10.30 -7.65
C LYS A 162 -6.89 9.75 -6.26
N ILE A 163 -7.63 10.27 -5.28
CA ILE A 163 -7.58 9.85 -3.88
C ILE A 163 -8.99 9.77 -3.32
N CYS A 164 -9.35 8.60 -2.82
CA CYS A 164 -10.59 8.35 -2.10
C CYS A 164 -10.28 8.15 -0.62
N GLU A 165 -10.86 9.00 0.22
CA GLU A 165 -10.76 8.84 1.67
C GLU A 165 -11.84 7.88 2.15
N ILE A 166 -11.47 6.84 2.88
CA ILE A 166 -12.44 5.93 3.49
C ILE A 166 -12.48 6.19 4.99
N GLU A 167 -13.65 6.55 5.50
CA GLU A 167 -13.86 6.76 6.93
C GLU A 167 -14.13 5.42 7.62
N TYR A 168 -13.54 5.24 8.80
CA TYR A 168 -13.82 4.11 9.66
C TYR A 168 -13.85 4.54 11.14
N GLU A 169 -14.51 3.74 11.96
CA GLU A 169 -14.59 4.00 13.40
C GLU A 169 -13.34 3.44 14.10
N VAL A 170 -12.71 4.26 14.93
CA VAL A 170 -11.68 3.85 15.88
C VAL A 170 -12.27 3.82 17.30
N LYS A 171 -11.51 3.31 18.27
CA LYS A 171 -11.95 3.18 19.67
C LYS A 171 -12.62 4.47 20.18
N GLU A 172 -13.67 4.30 20.98
CA GLU A 172 -14.46 5.38 21.60
C GLU A 172 -15.31 6.22 20.63
N GLY A 173 -15.75 5.66 19.50
CA GLY A 173 -16.65 6.36 18.56
C GLY A 173 -15.97 7.47 17.76
N LYS A 174 -14.64 7.59 17.84
CA LYS A 174 -13.87 8.52 17.04
C LYS A 174 -13.80 8.01 15.60
N LYS A 175 -13.77 8.92 14.64
CA LYS A 175 -13.59 8.58 13.22
C LYS A 175 -12.15 8.82 12.79
N TRP A 176 -11.64 7.91 11.97
CA TRP A 176 -10.37 8.09 11.26
C TRP A 176 -10.55 7.78 9.77
N ILE A 177 -9.48 7.94 8.99
CA ILE A 177 -9.49 7.69 7.55
C ILE A 177 -8.31 6.82 7.12
N TYR A 178 -8.52 6.08 6.04
CA TYR A 178 -7.44 5.57 5.19
C TYR A 178 -7.63 6.04 3.75
N HIS A 179 -6.60 5.91 2.92
CA HIS A 179 -6.63 6.37 1.54
C HIS A 179 -6.53 5.21 0.54
N VAL A 180 -7.43 5.22 -0.42
CA VAL A 180 -7.33 4.42 -1.66
C VAL A 180 -7.01 5.37 -2.80
N VAL A 181 -5.95 5.08 -3.55
CA VAL A 181 -5.40 5.98 -4.56
C VAL A 181 -5.20 5.28 -5.90
N ASP A 182 -5.16 6.06 -6.99
CA ASP A 182 -4.77 5.55 -8.30
C ASP A 182 -3.24 5.53 -8.51
N THR A 183 -2.80 4.91 -9.60
CA THR A 183 -1.39 4.84 -9.99
C THR A 183 -0.78 6.21 -10.23
N THR A 184 -1.55 7.17 -10.77
CA THR A 184 -1.11 8.56 -10.97
C THR A 184 -0.73 9.21 -9.63
N PHE A 185 -1.60 9.08 -8.63
CA PHE A 185 -1.35 9.59 -7.29
C PHE A 185 -0.09 8.95 -6.67
N LEU A 186 0.01 7.62 -6.66
CA LEU A 186 1.16 6.94 -6.05
C LEU A 186 2.48 7.32 -6.75
N LYS A 187 2.46 7.45 -8.08
CA LYS A 187 3.62 7.89 -8.87
C LYS A 187 4.09 9.29 -8.50
N ASN A 188 3.16 10.20 -8.22
CA ASN A 188 3.49 11.56 -7.78
C ASN A 188 3.87 11.60 -6.30
N TRP A 189 3.24 10.78 -5.45
CA TRP A 189 3.61 10.62 -4.05
C TRP A 189 5.03 10.08 -3.90
N LEU A 190 5.42 9.11 -4.73
CA LEU A 190 6.80 8.63 -4.83
C LEU A 190 7.80 9.72 -5.22
N LYS A 191 7.41 10.88 -5.75
CA LYS A 191 8.35 11.99 -6.01
C LYS A 191 8.39 13.00 -4.88
N HIS A 192 7.48 12.89 -3.92
CA HIS A 192 7.33 13.84 -2.84
C HIS A 192 8.48 13.71 -1.83
N SER A 193 9.00 14.84 -1.33
CA SER A 193 10.14 14.88 -0.40
C SER A 193 9.85 14.18 0.94
N HIS A 194 8.57 14.08 1.30
CA HIS A 194 8.08 13.41 2.51
C HIS A 194 7.46 12.04 2.23
N PHE A 195 7.81 11.41 1.11
CA PHE A 195 7.29 10.10 0.76
C PHE A 195 7.55 9.08 1.88
N HIS A 196 6.48 8.40 2.27
CA HIS A 196 6.50 7.19 3.08
C HIS A 196 5.22 6.38 2.80
N MET A 197 5.33 5.06 2.91
CA MET A 197 4.18 4.15 3.02
C MET A 197 3.64 4.16 4.46
N ILE A 198 2.40 3.73 4.68
CA ILE A 198 1.76 3.84 6.00
C ILE A 198 1.96 2.56 6.81
N LYS A 199 2.10 2.74 8.12
CA LYS A 199 2.28 1.69 9.12
C LYS A 199 1.06 1.63 10.04
#